data_AF-A0A0P8YXA0-F1
#
_entry.id   AF-A0A0P8YXA0-F1
#
_cell.length_a   1.000
_cell.length_b   1.000
_cell.length_c   1.000
_cell.angle_alpha   90.00
_cell.angle_beta   90.00
_cell.angle_gamma   90.00
#
_symmetry.space_group_name_H-M   'P 1'
#
loop_
_entity.id
_entity.type
_entity.pdbx_description
1 polymer ?
#
loop_
_entity_poly.entity_id
_entity_poly.type
_entity_poly.pdbx_seq_one_letter_code
_entity_poly.pdbx_strand_id
1 'polypeptide(L)'
;ADERAWFMELGADDLEGLPDFVLDAAKSAAQEKGVKGHVVTLSRSLITPFLQFSARRDLREQAYGAFVARGANGGETDNRAIAAETLALRQERATVLGYDDFASFKLETEMAKTPDAVRSLLMQVWEPAKAAANADAEILAKMMHEDGVNGELEAWDWRYYSDKRRLIEHDLDEAELKPYLQLDRMIEAAFDCATRLFGLEFAPLDMALYHPDARAWEVTRNGAHVAVFIGDYFARGSKRSGAWCSAMRSQKKLGGDVRPIVVNVCNFAKGDPALLSFDDARTLFHEFGHALHQMLSDVTYESISGTSVSRDFVELPSQLFEHWLEVPEVLQKFATHAETGQPMPADMLKRLLAAGTYDMGFSTVEYVASALVDLEFHSGAAPSDPMAKQAEILAGLGMPHAIRMRHATPQFAHVFSGDGYSSAYYSYMWSEVMDADALAAFEAAAGGAFDPEMATRLETHILSAGGSKDPEELYMAFRGRMPGVQALLKGRGLS
;
A
#
# COMPACT_ATOMS: atom_id res chain seq x y z
N ALA A 1 -2.65 18.28 -7.95
CA ALA A 1 -3.47 19.12 -8.86
C ALA A 1 -3.68 18.41 -10.20
N ASP A 2 -2.59 17.98 -10.85
CA ASP A 2 -2.62 17.23 -12.11
C ASP A 2 -3.57 16.03 -12.09
N GLU A 3 -3.54 15.22 -11.02
CA GLU A 3 -4.45 14.07 -10.86
C GLU A 3 -5.94 14.46 -10.91
N ARG A 4 -6.28 15.62 -10.33
CA ARG A 4 -7.64 16.14 -10.32
C ARG A 4 -8.03 16.80 -11.64
N ALA A 5 -7.09 17.43 -12.35
CA ALA A 5 -7.38 18.19 -13.55
C ALA A 5 -7.42 17.32 -14.81
N TRP A 6 -6.50 16.36 -14.91
CA TRP A 6 -6.37 15.53 -16.10
C TRP A 6 -7.49 14.49 -16.17
N PHE A 7 -8.07 14.36 -17.37
CA PHE A 7 -8.89 13.22 -17.75
C PHE A 7 -8.79 13.03 -19.28
N MET A 8 -9.06 11.82 -19.72
CA MET A 8 -9.11 11.45 -21.14
C MET A 8 -10.48 10.87 -21.45
N GLU A 9 -11.24 11.51 -22.34
CA GLU A 9 -12.53 11.00 -22.82
C GLU A 9 -12.33 9.75 -23.67
N LEU A 10 -13.18 8.74 -23.46
CA LEU A 10 -13.18 7.49 -24.22
C LEU A 10 -14.37 7.49 -25.19
N GLY A 11 -14.08 7.29 -26.48
CA GLY A 11 -15.07 7.03 -27.51
C GLY A 11 -15.64 5.61 -27.43
N ALA A 12 -16.66 5.31 -28.22
CA ALA A 12 -17.34 4.01 -28.17
C ALA A 12 -16.39 2.82 -28.44
N ASP A 13 -15.49 2.97 -29.41
CA ASP A 13 -14.51 1.93 -29.78
C ASP A 13 -13.37 1.79 -28.75
N ASP A 14 -13.20 2.78 -27.87
CA ASP A 14 -12.17 2.76 -26.82
C ASP A 14 -12.60 1.92 -25.60
N LEU A 15 -13.89 1.56 -25.53
CA LEU A 15 -14.49 0.79 -24.43
C LEU A 15 -14.40 -0.73 -24.65
N GLU A 16 -14.04 -1.17 -25.86
CA GLU A 16 -14.00 -2.57 -26.22
C GLU A 16 -13.00 -3.35 -25.34
N GLY A 17 -13.47 -4.47 -24.77
CA GLY A 17 -12.67 -5.35 -23.91
C GLY A 17 -12.50 -4.87 -22.47
N LEU A 18 -12.97 -3.67 -22.10
CA LEU A 18 -12.95 -3.23 -20.71
C LEU A 18 -14.03 -3.98 -19.91
N PRO A 19 -13.70 -4.56 -18.73
CA PRO A 19 -14.68 -5.14 -17.83
C PRO A 19 -15.70 -4.11 -17.33
N ASP A 20 -16.90 -4.57 -16.98
CA ASP A 20 -18.01 -3.71 -16.52
C ASP A 20 -17.60 -2.81 -15.35
N PHE A 21 -16.81 -3.31 -14.40
CA PHE A 21 -16.36 -2.48 -13.27
C PHE A 21 -15.43 -1.33 -13.69
N VAL A 22 -14.68 -1.46 -14.80
CA VAL A 22 -13.84 -0.39 -15.34
C VAL A 22 -14.72 0.62 -16.06
N LEU A 23 -15.72 0.15 -16.81
CA LEU A 23 -16.71 1.00 -17.46
C LEU A 23 -17.50 1.82 -16.41
N ASP A 24 -17.96 1.19 -15.34
CA ASP A 24 -18.68 1.87 -14.26
C ASP A 24 -17.80 2.91 -13.56
N ALA A 25 -16.54 2.58 -13.26
CA ALA A 25 -15.60 3.53 -12.68
C ALA A 25 -15.31 4.71 -13.63
N ALA A 26 -15.15 4.44 -14.93
CA ALA A 26 -14.92 5.48 -15.95
C ALA A 26 -16.15 6.39 -16.15
N LYS A 27 -17.36 5.82 -16.05
CA LYS A 27 -18.63 6.55 -16.12
C LYS A 27 -18.86 7.41 -14.88
N SER A 28 -18.59 6.87 -13.70
CA SER A 28 -18.64 7.59 -12.43
C SER A 28 -17.67 8.78 -12.45
N ALA A 29 -16.43 8.55 -12.89
CA ALA A 29 -15.45 9.61 -13.08
C ALA A 29 -15.93 10.69 -14.08
N ALA A 30 -16.60 10.30 -15.17
CA ALA A 30 -17.13 11.26 -16.15
C ALA A 30 -18.20 12.16 -15.52
N GLN A 31 -19.08 11.60 -14.71
CA GLN A 31 -20.09 12.35 -13.95
C GLN A 31 -19.45 13.35 -12.99
N GLU A 32 -18.40 12.95 -12.26
CA GLU A 32 -17.65 13.86 -11.37
C GLU A 32 -16.96 15.00 -12.14
N LYS A 33 -16.50 14.75 -13.37
CA LYS A 33 -15.92 15.78 -14.25
C LYS A 33 -16.97 16.64 -14.96
N GLY A 34 -18.26 16.31 -14.84
CA GLY A 34 -19.33 17.01 -15.55
C GLY A 34 -19.34 16.77 -17.06
N VAL A 35 -18.76 15.65 -17.52
CA VAL A 35 -18.76 15.25 -18.95
C VAL A 35 -19.64 14.02 -19.15
N LYS A 36 -20.16 13.87 -20.38
CA LYS A 36 -20.98 12.70 -20.74
C LYS A 36 -20.07 11.56 -21.21
N GLY A 37 -20.50 10.32 -21.00
CA GLY A 37 -19.78 9.13 -21.46
C GLY A 37 -18.84 8.57 -20.40
N HIS A 38 -17.62 8.23 -20.80
CA HIS A 38 -16.61 7.58 -19.96
C HIS A 38 -15.31 8.37 -20.04
N VAL A 39 -14.62 8.50 -18.90
CA VAL A 39 -13.29 9.10 -18.88
C VAL A 39 -12.33 8.23 -18.09
N VAL A 40 -11.05 8.26 -18.48
CA VAL A 40 -9.95 7.81 -17.62
C VAL A 40 -9.44 9.00 -16.83
N THR A 41 -9.18 8.80 -15.55
CA THR A 41 -8.48 9.78 -14.70
C THR A 41 -7.18 9.19 -14.20
N LEU A 42 -6.37 10.01 -13.54
CA LEU A 42 -5.09 9.57 -12.98
C LEU A 42 -5.21 8.93 -11.58
N SER A 43 -6.42 8.79 -11.03
CA SER A 43 -6.65 8.06 -9.78
C SER A 43 -6.21 6.61 -9.94
N ARG A 44 -5.49 6.07 -8.95
CA ARG A 44 -5.00 4.68 -8.98
C ARG A 44 -6.10 3.65 -9.18
N SER A 45 -7.30 3.90 -8.63
CA SER A 45 -8.48 3.03 -8.75
C SER A 45 -9.11 2.97 -10.15
N LEU A 46 -8.65 3.80 -11.09
CA LEU A 46 -9.12 3.79 -12.48
C LEU A 46 -7.97 3.63 -13.49
N ILE A 47 -6.86 4.35 -13.31
CA ILE A 47 -5.73 4.26 -14.25
C ILE A 47 -5.10 2.87 -14.27
N THR A 48 -4.97 2.21 -13.10
CA THR A 48 -4.37 0.89 -12.98
C THR A 48 -5.19 -0.17 -13.74
N PRO A 49 -6.50 -0.34 -13.47
CA PRO A 49 -7.30 -1.29 -14.24
C PRO A 49 -7.42 -0.89 -15.72
N PHE A 50 -7.44 0.41 -16.06
CA PHE A 50 -7.42 0.81 -17.47
C PHE A 50 -6.15 0.32 -18.20
N LEU A 51 -4.97 0.48 -17.59
CA LEU A 51 -3.70 -0.02 -18.14
C LEU A 51 -3.63 -1.55 -18.19
N GLN A 52 -4.42 -2.23 -17.35
CA GLN A 52 -4.47 -3.68 -17.26
C GLN A 52 -5.41 -4.28 -18.32
N PHE A 53 -6.58 -3.67 -18.57
CA PHE A 53 -7.61 -4.29 -19.41
C PHE A 53 -7.78 -3.65 -20.79
N SER A 54 -7.36 -2.40 -20.99
CA SER A 54 -7.56 -1.73 -22.29
C SER A 54 -6.71 -2.39 -23.38
N ALA A 55 -7.35 -2.92 -24.43
CA ALA A 55 -6.65 -3.44 -25.61
C ALA A 55 -5.97 -2.34 -26.44
N ARG A 56 -6.34 -1.06 -26.24
CA ARG A 56 -5.83 0.09 -26.98
C ARG A 56 -4.48 0.56 -26.46
N ARG A 57 -3.40 0.02 -27.04
CA ARG A 57 -2.01 0.34 -26.67
C ARG A 57 -1.70 1.85 -26.74
N ASP A 58 -2.20 2.54 -27.75
CA ASP A 58 -2.04 3.99 -27.92
C ASP A 58 -2.67 4.78 -26.75
N LEU A 59 -3.83 4.35 -26.26
CA LEU A 59 -4.47 4.96 -25.10
C LEU A 59 -3.77 4.60 -23.79
N ARG A 60 -3.25 3.37 -23.66
CA ARG A 60 -2.41 2.98 -22.52
C ARG A 60 -1.15 3.85 -22.44
N GLU A 61 -0.48 4.07 -23.57
CA GLU A 61 0.71 4.93 -23.66
C GLU A 61 0.39 6.37 -23.23
N GLN A 62 -0.68 6.97 -23.77
CA GLN A 62 -1.11 8.32 -23.41
C GLN A 62 -1.45 8.44 -21.91
N ALA A 63 -2.24 7.50 -21.39
CA ALA A 63 -2.69 7.50 -20.00
C ALA A 63 -1.51 7.27 -19.04
N TYR A 64 -0.60 6.34 -19.37
CA TYR A 64 0.62 6.09 -18.59
C TYR A 64 1.54 7.30 -18.58
N GLY A 65 1.77 7.92 -19.73
CA GLY A 65 2.59 9.13 -19.87
C GLY A 65 2.09 10.26 -18.96
N ALA A 66 0.77 10.50 -18.94
CA ALA A 66 0.16 11.46 -18.04
C ALA A 66 0.28 11.06 -16.56
N PHE A 67 0.17 9.75 -16.25
CA PHE A 67 0.32 9.23 -14.89
C PHE A 67 1.73 9.46 -14.33
N VAL A 68 2.79 9.19 -15.11
CA VAL A 68 4.17 9.35 -14.64
C VAL A 68 4.64 10.81 -14.63
N ALA A 69 4.06 11.67 -15.47
CA ALA A 69 4.41 13.09 -15.60
C ALA A 69 3.81 14.01 -14.52
N ARG A 70 2.97 13.49 -13.61
CA ARG A 70 2.37 14.31 -12.54
C ARG A 70 3.44 15.05 -11.74
N GLY A 71 3.20 16.34 -11.53
CA GLY A 71 4.14 17.22 -10.84
C GLY A 71 5.34 17.64 -11.68
N ALA A 72 5.40 17.29 -12.97
CA ALA A 72 6.52 17.60 -13.86
C ALA A 72 6.09 18.30 -15.16
N ASN A 73 4.89 18.90 -15.18
CA ASN A 73 4.27 19.50 -16.37
C ASN A 73 4.63 20.99 -16.59
N GLY A 74 5.53 21.57 -15.78
CA GLY A 74 5.78 23.02 -15.78
C GLY A 74 4.65 23.82 -15.10
N GLY A 75 4.82 25.14 -15.06
CA GLY A 75 3.82 26.06 -14.50
C GLY A 75 3.61 25.90 -12.98
N GLU A 76 2.38 26.13 -12.52
CA GLU A 76 2.04 26.20 -11.09
C GLU A 76 2.01 24.84 -10.38
N THR A 77 1.95 23.73 -11.12
CA THR A 77 1.85 22.38 -10.55
C THR A 77 3.17 21.60 -10.62
N ASP A 78 4.25 22.25 -11.06
CA ASP A 78 5.57 21.65 -11.14
C ASP A 78 6.27 21.59 -9.77
N ASN A 79 6.62 20.38 -9.35
CA ASN A 79 7.23 20.10 -8.06
C ASN A 79 8.74 19.88 -8.15
N ARG A 80 9.38 19.97 -9.32
CA ARG A 80 10.82 19.67 -9.48
C ARG A 80 11.70 20.66 -8.71
N ALA A 81 11.40 21.95 -8.83
CA ALA A 81 12.11 22.99 -8.08
C ALA A 81 11.86 22.87 -6.57
N ILE A 82 10.63 22.56 -6.17
CA ILE A 82 10.25 22.33 -4.77
C ILE A 82 11.01 21.13 -4.19
N ALA A 83 11.14 20.04 -4.94
CA ALA A 83 11.91 18.87 -4.52
C ALA A 83 13.40 19.22 -4.32
N ALA A 84 14.00 19.97 -5.24
CA ALA A 84 15.39 20.42 -5.12
C ALA A 84 15.61 21.29 -3.87
N GLU A 85 14.74 22.27 -3.65
CA GLU A 85 14.79 23.14 -2.46
C GLU A 85 14.58 22.34 -1.17
N THR A 86 13.64 21.39 -1.17
CA THR A 86 13.38 20.51 -0.01
C THR A 86 14.61 19.70 0.36
N LEU A 87 15.31 19.09 -0.61
CA LEU A 87 16.53 18.32 -0.34
C LEU A 87 17.66 19.22 0.20
N ALA A 88 17.83 20.42 -0.36
CA ALA A 88 18.82 21.38 0.12
C ALA A 88 18.55 21.80 1.58
N LEU A 89 17.31 22.15 1.92
CA LEU A 89 16.91 22.54 3.27
C LEU A 89 17.03 21.38 4.27
N ARG A 90 16.78 20.14 3.82
CA ARG A 90 16.99 18.93 4.63
C ARG A 90 18.45 18.72 4.95
N GLN A 91 19.33 18.86 3.96
CA GLN A 91 20.77 18.79 4.20
C GLN A 91 21.22 19.90 5.17
N GLU A 92 20.79 21.15 4.95
CA GLU A 92 21.10 22.27 5.85
C GLU A 92 20.67 21.97 7.29
N ARG A 93 19.45 21.47 7.48
CA ARG A 93 18.95 21.06 8.80
C ARG A 93 19.86 20.03 9.46
N ALA A 94 20.25 18.98 8.74
CA ALA A 94 21.12 17.94 9.27
C ALA A 94 22.50 18.49 9.66
N THR A 95 23.09 19.33 8.81
CA THR A 95 24.37 20.00 9.09
C THR A 95 24.30 20.90 10.33
N VAL A 96 23.23 21.69 10.49
CA VAL A 96 23.05 22.55 11.68
C VAL A 96 22.93 21.73 12.96
N LEU A 97 22.37 20.52 12.87
CA LEU A 97 22.24 19.60 14.00
C LEU A 97 23.51 18.75 14.23
N GLY A 98 24.55 18.91 13.41
CA GLY A 98 25.84 18.24 13.57
C GLY A 98 25.97 16.88 12.87
N TYR A 99 25.09 16.55 11.93
CA TYR A 99 25.15 15.33 11.12
C TYR A 99 25.76 15.62 9.75
N ASP A 100 26.45 14.62 9.19
CA ASP A 100 27.08 14.72 7.87
C ASP A 100 26.05 14.83 6.74
N ASP A 101 24.91 14.15 6.88
CA ASP A 101 23.81 14.18 5.93
C ASP A 101 22.45 13.92 6.59
N PHE A 102 21.39 14.07 5.78
CA PHE A 102 20.02 13.92 6.26
C PHE A 102 19.65 12.49 6.62
N ALA A 103 20.14 11.51 5.86
CA ALA A 103 19.88 10.10 6.12
C ALA A 103 20.43 9.68 7.49
N SER A 104 21.65 10.11 7.84
CA SER A 104 22.27 9.85 9.14
C SER A 104 21.51 10.50 10.28
N PHE A 105 21.05 11.75 10.10
CA PHE A 105 20.17 12.44 11.06
C PHE A 105 18.85 11.68 11.26
N LYS A 106 18.22 11.26 10.17
CA LYS A 106 16.89 10.66 10.21
C LYS A 106 16.90 9.26 10.81
N LEU A 107 17.90 8.45 10.47
CA LEU A 107 17.95 7.02 10.81
C LEU A 107 18.40 6.73 12.24
N GLU A 108 18.98 7.70 12.97
CA GLU A 108 19.46 7.50 14.35
C GLU A 108 18.40 6.91 15.28
N THR A 109 17.15 7.39 15.16
CA THR A 109 16.01 6.94 15.97
C THR A 109 15.24 5.77 15.36
N GLU A 110 15.58 5.34 14.15
CA GLU A 110 14.94 4.24 13.45
C GLU A 110 15.58 2.90 13.86
N MET A 111 14.95 1.76 13.57
CA MET A 111 15.53 0.43 13.83
C MET A 111 16.76 0.17 12.97
N ALA A 112 16.78 0.68 11.72
CA ALA A 112 17.91 0.46 10.81
C ALA A 112 19.20 1.15 11.24
N LYS A 113 19.11 2.23 12.04
CA LYS A 113 20.21 3.05 12.58
C LYS A 113 21.08 3.79 11.56
N THR A 114 21.44 3.18 10.43
CA THR A 114 22.41 3.73 9.48
C THR A 114 21.98 3.59 8.02
N PRO A 115 22.37 4.52 7.13
CA PRO A 115 22.10 4.41 5.70
C PRO A 115 22.66 3.12 5.07
N ASP A 116 23.81 2.65 5.55
CA ASP A 116 24.45 1.44 5.04
C ASP A 116 23.65 0.17 5.36
N ALA A 117 23.04 0.09 6.55
CA ALA A 117 22.16 -1.03 6.91
C ALA A 117 20.91 -1.06 6.01
N VAL A 118 20.31 0.11 5.75
CA VAL A 118 19.18 0.25 4.82
C VAL A 118 19.59 -0.19 3.42
N ARG A 119 20.71 0.33 2.88
CA ARG A 119 21.20 -0.03 1.55
C ARG A 119 21.47 -1.52 1.44
N SER A 120 22.06 -2.13 2.46
CA SER A 120 22.35 -3.56 2.51
C SER A 120 21.08 -4.42 2.42
N LEU A 121 20.02 -4.06 3.17
CA LEU A 121 18.73 -4.75 3.07
C LEU A 121 18.13 -4.60 1.67
N LEU A 122 18.02 -3.36 1.18
CA LEU A 122 17.39 -3.07 -0.11
C LEU A 122 18.11 -3.79 -1.26
N MET A 123 19.44 -3.84 -1.25
CA MET A 123 20.21 -4.52 -2.30
C MET A 123 20.08 -6.05 -2.25
N GLN A 124 19.94 -6.66 -1.07
CA GLN A 124 19.66 -8.10 -0.95
C GLN A 124 18.32 -8.50 -1.57
N VAL A 125 17.35 -7.57 -1.59
CA VAL A 125 16.03 -7.77 -2.22
C VAL A 125 16.05 -7.37 -3.70
N TRP A 126 16.79 -6.32 -4.05
CA TRP A 126 16.89 -5.79 -5.41
C TRP A 126 17.35 -6.84 -6.42
N GLU A 127 18.45 -7.54 -6.15
CA GLU A 127 19.06 -8.46 -7.10
C GLU A 127 18.12 -9.62 -7.52
N PRO A 128 17.52 -10.40 -6.59
CA PRO A 128 16.59 -11.45 -6.97
C PRO A 128 15.29 -10.90 -7.60
N ALA A 129 14.78 -9.76 -7.13
CA ALA A 129 13.61 -9.12 -7.71
C ALA A 129 13.84 -8.69 -9.16
N LYS A 130 15.00 -8.08 -9.44
CA LYS A 130 15.41 -7.67 -10.78
C LYS A 130 15.59 -8.86 -11.71
N ALA A 131 16.18 -9.96 -11.22
CA ALA A 131 16.31 -11.20 -11.99
C ALA A 131 14.93 -11.76 -12.39
N ALA A 132 14.00 -11.85 -11.43
CA ALA A 132 12.63 -12.29 -11.69
C ALA A 132 11.90 -11.36 -12.66
N ALA A 133 11.99 -10.04 -12.47
CA ALA A 133 11.37 -9.06 -13.36
C ALA A 133 11.91 -9.14 -14.80
N ASN A 134 13.21 -9.36 -15.00
CA ASN A 134 13.76 -9.50 -16.35
C ASN A 134 13.27 -10.80 -17.03
N ALA A 135 13.17 -11.90 -16.28
CA ALA A 135 12.60 -13.15 -16.81
C ALA A 135 11.13 -12.97 -17.21
N ASP A 136 10.35 -12.27 -16.39
CA ASP A 136 8.96 -11.92 -16.69
C ASP A 136 8.88 -11.04 -17.94
N ALA A 137 9.75 -10.03 -18.06
CA ALA A 137 9.79 -9.12 -19.21
C ALA A 137 9.99 -9.86 -20.54
N GLU A 138 10.81 -10.91 -20.57
CA GLU A 138 11.02 -11.75 -21.76
C GLU A 138 9.74 -12.48 -22.18
N ILE A 139 9.00 -13.03 -21.21
CA ILE A 139 7.71 -13.69 -21.44
C ILE A 139 6.69 -12.68 -21.98
N LEU A 140 6.56 -11.53 -21.32
CA LEU A 140 5.60 -10.49 -21.71
C LEU A 140 5.92 -9.92 -23.09
N ALA A 141 7.19 -9.69 -23.42
CA ALA A 141 7.61 -9.24 -24.74
C ALA A 141 7.24 -10.26 -25.84
N LYS A 142 7.40 -11.56 -25.56
CA LYS A 142 7.00 -12.62 -26.49
C LYS A 142 5.49 -12.61 -26.74
N MET A 143 4.68 -12.52 -25.69
CA MET A 143 3.22 -12.42 -25.81
C MET A 143 2.80 -11.17 -26.60
N MET A 144 3.50 -10.05 -26.41
CA MET A 144 3.27 -8.83 -27.17
C MET A 144 3.56 -8.99 -28.66
N HIS A 145 4.64 -9.69 -29.02
CA HIS A 145 4.97 -9.96 -30.41
C HIS A 145 3.99 -10.92 -31.07
N GLU A 146 3.47 -11.92 -30.32
CA GLU A 146 2.43 -12.84 -30.79
C GLU A 146 1.10 -12.12 -31.10
N ASP A 147 0.79 -11.04 -30.38
CA ASP A 147 -0.33 -10.12 -30.67
C ASP A 147 -0.06 -9.17 -31.86
N GLY A 148 1.11 -9.27 -32.51
CA GLY A 148 1.49 -8.47 -33.68
C GLY A 148 2.08 -7.08 -33.36
N VAL A 149 2.32 -6.78 -32.08
CA VAL A 149 2.98 -5.53 -31.66
C VAL A 149 4.49 -5.73 -31.71
N ASN A 150 5.12 -5.29 -32.79
CA ASN A 150 6.57 -5.41 -32.98
C ASN A 150 7.28 -4.21 -32.31
N GLY A 151 8.03 -4.46 -31.23
CA GLY A 151 8.76 -3.43 -30.48
C GLY A 151 9.35 -3.96 -29.18
N GLU A 152 10.01 -3.10 -28.41
CA GLU A 152 10.41 -3.43 -27.03
C GLU A 152 9.19 -3.34 -26.11
N LEU A 153 9.17 -4.18 -25.06
CA LEU A 153 8.13 -4.09 -24.03
C LEU A 153 8.30 -2.76 -23.28
N GLU A 154 7.26 -1.93 -23.30
CA GLU A 154 7.25 -0.64 -22.63
C GLU A 154 6.45 -0.70 -21.33
N ALA A 155 6.61 0.33 -20.48
CA ALA A 155 5.98 0.34 -19.16
C ALA A 155 4.44 0.38 -19.19
N TRP A 156 3.84 0.88 -20.28
CA TRP A 156 2.40 0.86 -20.52
C TRP A 156 1.88 -0.46 -21.10
N ASP A 157 2.78 -1.40 -21.43
CA ASP A 157 2.45 -2.74 -21.91
C ASP A 157 2.45 -3.77 -20.78
N TRP A 158 3.26 -3.56 -19.73
CA TRP A 158 3.46 -4.53 -18.65
C TRP A 158 2.17 -5.06 -18.04
N ARG A 159 1.30 -4.17 -17.53
CA ARG A 159 0.08 -4.56 -16.81
C ARG A 159 -0.89 -5.36 -17.69
N TYR A 160 -0.99 -5.00 -18.96
CA TYR A 160 -1.86 -5.67 -19.92
C TYR A 160 -1.38 -7.10 -20.21
N TYR A 161 -0.09 -7.27 -20.49
CA TYR A 161 0.46 -8.60 -20.77
C TYR A 161 0.62 -9.45 -19.51
N SER A 162 0.89 -8.84 -18.36
CA SER A 162 0.89 -9.50 -17.05
C SER A 162 -0.50 -10.06 -16.74
N ASP A 163 -1.58 -9.30 -16.94
CA ASP A 163 -2.94 -9.84 -16.75
C ASP A 163 -3.25 -11.04 -17.66
N LYS A 164 -2.89 -10.96 -18.95
CA LYS A 164 -3.00 -12.09 -19.88
C LYS A 164 -2.21 -13.32 -19.41
N ARG A 165 -0.98 -13.12 -18.92
CA ARG A 165 -0.15 -14.21 -18.40
C ARG A 165 -0.79 -14.83 -17.15
N ARG A 166 -1.32 -14.00 -16.24
CA ARG A 166 -2.01 -14.45 -15.03
C ARG A 166 -3.19 -15.36 -15.36
N LEU A 167 -3.99 -14.99 -16.36
CA LEU A 167 -5.10 -15.81 -16.83
C LEU A 167 -4.62 -17.16 -17.39
N ILE A 168 -3.53 -17.18 -18.16
CA ILE A 168 -2.98 -18.41 -18.76
C ILE A 168 -2.36 -19.35 -17.71
N GLU A 169 -1.59 -18.81 -16.76
CA GLU A 169 -0.81 -19.61 -15.81
C GLU A 169 -1.62 -20.02 -14.58
N HIS A 170 -2.55 -19.17 -14.12
CA HIS A 170 -3.29 -19.37 -12.88
C HIS A 170 -4.79 -19.55 -13.08
N ASP A 171 -5.30 -19.38 -14.30
CA ASP A 171 -6.75 -19.41 -14.59
C ASP A 171 -7.52 -18.42 -13.68
N LEU A 172 -6.90 -17.28 -13.37
CA LEU A 172 -7.43 -16.29 -12.45
C LEU A 172 -7.80 -15.02 -13.20
N ASP A 173 -9.10 -14.87 -13.48
CA ASP A 173 -9.68 -13.65 -14.03
C ASP A 173 -10.14 -12.72 -12.89
N GLU A 174 -9.58 -11.51 -12.84
CA GLU A 174 -9.97 -10.50 -11.86
C GLU A 174 -11.40 -9.99 -12.07
N ALA A 175 -11.91 -10.00 -13.31
CA ALA A 175 -13.30 -9.67 -13.60
C ALA A 175 -14.26 -10.70 -12.98
N GLU A 176 -13.87 -11.98 -12.91
CA GLU A 176 -14.65 -13.02 -12.22
C GLU A 176 -14.50 -12.96 -10.69
N LEU A 177 -13.34 -12.54 -10.20
CA LEU A 177 -13.04 -12.44 -8.77
C LEU A 177 -13.75 -11.25 -8.10
N LYS A 178 -13.73 -10.09 -8.76
CA LYS A 178 -14.15 -8.80 -8.19
C LYS A 178 -15.60 -8.79 -7.63
N PRO A 179 -16.59 -9.45 -8.25
CA PRO A 179 -17.94 -9.58 -7.67
C PRO A 179 -18.01 -10.22 -6.27
N TYR A 180 -16.97 -10.94 -5.84
CA TYR A 180 -16.92 -11.56 -4.50
C TYR A 180 -16.35 -10.65 -3.41
N LEU A 181 -15.66 -9.57 -3.78
CA LEU A 181 -14.94 -8.69 -2.85
C LEU A 181 -15.70 -7.38 -2.62
N GLN A 182 -16.88 -7.49 -2.03
CA GLN A 182 -17.72 -6.34 -1.68
C GLN A 182 -17.12 -5.58 -0.50
N LEU A 183 -17.03 -4.24 -0.59
CA LEU A 183 -16.45 -3.39 0.46
C LEU A 183 -17.05 -3.69 1.84
N ASP A 184 -18.37 -3.78 1.95
CA ASP A 184 -19.05 -4.00 3.22
C ASP A 184 -18.69 -5.35 3.84
N ARG A 185 -18.58 -6.39 3.01
CA ARG A 185 -18.17 -7.73 3.45
C ARG A 185 -16.70 -7.78 3.84
N MET A 186 -15.84 -7.00 3.19
CA MET A 186 -14.41 -6.91 3.54
C MET A 186 -14.19 -6.12 4.84
N ILE A 187 -15.02 -5.11 5.14
CA ILE A 187 -15.04 -4.45 6.46
C ILE A 187 -15.45 -5.43 7.54
N GLU A 188 -16.54 -6.18 7.31
CA GLU A 188 -16.99 -7.23 8.23
C GLU A 188 -15.90 -8.29 8.46
N ALA A 189 -15.15 -8.66 7.42
CA ALA A 189 -14.03 -9.58 7.53
C ALA A 189 -12.91 -9.04 8.44
N ALA A 190 -12.50 -7.79 8.24
CA ALA A 190 -11.50 -7.15 9.09
C ALA A 190 -11.96 -7.05 10.55
N PHE A 191 -13.24 -6.74 10.78
CA PHE A 191 -13.84 -6.70 12.11
C PHE A 191 -13.90 -8.08 12.77
N ASP A 192 -14.32 -9.11 12.04
CA ASP A 192 -14.35 -10.49 12.54
C ASP A 192 -12.96 -10.97 12.97
N CYS A 193 -11.93 -10.66 12.17
CA CYS A 193 -10.56 -10.96 12.54
C CYS A 193 -10.15 -10.26 13.84
N ALA A 194 -10.44 -8.96 13.98
CA ALA A 194 -10.15 -8.23 15.21
C ALA A 194 -10.96 -8.72 16.43
N THR A 195 -12.20 -9.16 16.23
CA THR A 195 -13.00 -9.80 17.27
C THR A 195 -12.35 -11.09 17.75
N ARG A 196 -11.92 -11.94 16.82
CA ARG A 196 -11.35 -13.26 17.13
C ARG A 196 -9.97 -13.16 17.79
N LEU A 197 -9.14 -12.20 17.35
CA LEU A 197 -7.81 -11.98 17.90
C LEU A 197 -7.83 -11.22 19.23
N PHE A 198 -8.65 -10.17 19.32
CA PHE A 198 -8.53 -9.16 20.37
C PHE A 198 -9.83 -8.90 21.14
N GLY A 199 -10.89 -9.67 20.88
CA GLY A 199 -12.18 -9.54 21.57
C GLY A 199 -12.87 -8.18 21.34
N LEU A 200 -12.57 -7.51 20.22
CA LEU A 200 -13.22 -6.24 19.88
C LEU A 200 -14.59 -6.47 19.24
N GLU A 201 -15.52 -5.58 19.53
CA GLU A 201 -16.89 -5.57 19.01
C GLU A 201 -17.15 -4.22 18.34
N PHE A 202 -17.88 -4.22 17.22
CA PHE A 202 -18.08 -3.03 16.39
C PHE A 202 -19.57 -2.79 16.19
N ALA A 203 -20.06 -1.64 16.66
CA ALA A 203 -21.46 -1.23 16.49
C ALA A 203 -21.51 0.06 15.65
N PRO A 204 -22.38 0.16 14.62
CA PRO A 204 -22.55 1.40 13.88
C PRO A 204 -22.87 2.56 14.82
N LEU A 205 -22.19 3.68 14.61
CA LEU A 205 -22.34 4.89 15.41
C LEU A 205 -22.89 6.01 14.54
N ASP A 206 -24.13 6.43 14.80
CA ASP A 206 -24.72 7.58 14.13
C ASP A 206 -24.17 8.88 14.73
N MET A 207 -23.42 9.63 13.93
CA MET A 207 -22.85 10.92 14.32
C MET A 207 -22.59 11.82 13.12
N ALA A 208 -22.48 13.12 13.36
CA ALA A 208 -22.06 14.06 12.32
C ALA A 208 -20.59 13.78 11.92
N LEU A 209 -20.39 13.46 10.64
CA LEU A 209 -19.07 13.24 10.05
C LEU A 209 -18.71 14.36 9.07
N TYR A 210 -17.43 14.46 8.75
CA TYR A 210 -16.91 15.49 7.83
C TYR A 210 -17.29 15.24 6.36
N HIS A 211 -17.79 14.05 6.03
CA HIS A 211 -18.23 13.69 4.68
C HIS A 211 -19.41 12.69 4.75
N PRO A 212 -20.43 12.78 3.88
CA PRO A 212 -21.61 11.91 3.91
C PRO A 212 -21.31 10.44 3.61
N ASP A 213 -20.25 10.14 2.85
CA ASP A 213 -19.84 8.76 2.57
C ASP A 213 -18.98 8.14 3.70
N ALA A 214 -18.56 8.94 4.70
CA ALA A 214 -17.82 8.40 5.83
C ALA A 214 -18.77 7.62 6.74
N ARG A 215 -18.25 6.56 7.37
CA ARG A 215 -18.99 5.70 8.30
C ARG A 215 -18.25 5.63 9.63
N ALA A 216 -18.99 5.52 10.72
CA ALA A 216 -18.42 5.43 12.06
C ALA A 216 -18.93 4.21 12.82
N TRP A 217 -18.07 3.67 13.68
CA TRP A 217 -18.36 2.56 14.58
C TRP A 217 -17.87 2.88 15.98
N GLU A 218 -18.69 2.58 16.98
CA GLU A 218 -18.22 2.42 18.35
C GLU A 218 -17.53 1.07 18.46
N VAL A 219 -16.34 1.07 19.06
CA VAL A 219 -15.56 -0.14 19.31
C VAL A 219 -15.58 -0.44 20.80
N THR A 220 -16.04 -1.62 21.18
CA THR A 220 -16.11 -2.09 22.56
C THR A 220 -15.32 -3.38 22.78
N ARG A 221 -15.03 -3.70 24.04
CA ARG A 221 -14.52 -4.99 24.49
C ARG A 221 -15.20 -5.35 25.80
N ASN A 222 -15.95 -6.46 25.83
CA ASN A 222 -16.71 -6.88 27.01
C ASN A 222 -17.62 -5.76 27.57
N GLY A 223 -18.27 -5.00 26.68
CA GLY A 223 -19.12 -3.85 27.03
C GLY A 223 -18.38 -2.58 27.46
N ALA A 224 -17.05 -2.56 27.52
CA ALA A 224 -16.27 -1.36 27.79
C ALA A 224 -15.89 -0.64 26.49
N HIS A 225 -16.01 0.69 26.46
CA HIS A 225 -15.63 1.52 25.32
C HIS A 225 -14.10 1.50 25.10
N VAL A 226 -13.68 1.17 23.87
CA VAL A 226 -12.28 1.09 23.45
C VAL A 226 -11.91 2.27 22.56
N ALA A 227 -12.72 2.57 21.53
CA ALA A 227 -12.44 3.63 20.57
C ALA A 227 -13.69 4.02 19.77
N VAL A 228 -13.56 5.11 18.98
CA VAL A 228 -14.41 5.36 17.81
C VAL A 228 -13.56 5.13 16.56
N PHE A 229 -14.05 4.31 15.64
CA PHE A 229 -13.43 4.07 14.34
C PHE A 229 -14.24 4.72 13.23
N ILE A 230 -13.58 5.40 12.30
CA ILE A 230 -14.17 6.07 11.13
C ILE A 230 -13.54 5.50 9.87
N GLY A 231 -14.36 5.11 8.90
CA GLY A 231 -13.92 4.64 7.59
C GLY A 231 -14.41 5.57 6.47
N ASP A 232 -13.49 6.06 5.65
CA ASP A 232 -13.76 6.93 4.49
C ASP A 232 -13.08 6.37 3.23
N TYR A 233 -13.81 5.53 2.51
CA TYR A 233 -13.20 4.57 1.58
C TYR A 233 -13.09 5.02 0.12
N PHE A 234 -13.90 5.98 -0.33
CA PHE A 234 -14.04 6.27 -1.77
C PHE A 234 -13.13 7.39 -2.26
N ALA A 235 -12.58 7.21 -3.46
CA ALA A 235 -11.87 8.27 -4.19
C ALA A 235 -12.83 9.42 -4.54
N ARG A 236 -12.30 10.65 -4.53
CA ARG A 236 -13.00 11.87 -4.96
C ARG A 236 -12.02 13.01 -5.17
N GLY A 237 -12.37 13.98 -6.00
CA GLY A 237 -11.47 15.09 -6.37
C GLY A 237 -10.98 15.98 -5.22
N SER A 238 -11.63 15.96 -4.05
CA SER A 238 -11.20 16.71 -2.85
C SER A 238 -10.28 15.93 -1.92
N LYS A 239 -10.08 14.61 -2.16
CA LYS A 239 -9.26 13.72 -1.34
C LYS A 239 -7.94 13.44 -2.06
N ARG A 240 -6.83 13.43 -1.33
CA ARG A 240 -5.52 13.02 -1.89
C ARG A 240 -5.51 11.51 -2.17
N SER A 241 -4.78 11.09 -3.20
CA SER A 241 -4.58 9.67 -3.56
C SER A 241 -3.87 8.87 -2.47
N GLY A 242 -3.97 7.54 -2.53
CA GLY A 242 -3.36 6.59 -1.60
C GLY A 242 -4.32 6.07 -0.53
N ALA A 243 -3.77 5.52 0.55
CA ALA A 243 -4.53 5.15 1.74
C ALA A 243 -3.71 5.57 2.97
N TRP A 244 -4.38 5.85 4.09
CA TRP A 244 -3.73 6.16 5.35
C TRP A 244 -4.68 6.04 6.54
N CYS A 245 -4.09 5.76 7.70
CA CYS A 245 -4.71 5.82 9.00
C CYS A 245 -4.26 7.09 9.76
N SER A 246 -5.13 7.66 10.57
CA SER A 246 -4.81 8.79 11.46
C SER A 246 -5.65 8.76 12.73
N ALA A 247 -5.17 9.41 13.78
CA ALA A 247 -5.95 9.66 14.98
C ALA A 247 -6.45 11.11 14.99
N MET A 248 -7.77 11.32 15.03
CA MET A 248 -8.36 12.63 15.33
C MET A 248 -8.17 13.00 16.80
N ARG A 249 -8.10 11.97 17.66
CA ARG A 249 -7.71 12.05 19.06
C ARG A 249 -6.92 10.81 19.41
N SER A 250 -5.74 10.96 19.99
CA SER A 250 -4.91 9.84 20.42
C SER A 250 -5.32 9.33 21.80
N GLN A 251 -4.92 8.09 22.13
CA GLN A 251 -5.11 7.52 23.45
C GLN A 251 -4.11 8.13 24.46
N LYS A 252 -4.53 8.31 25.71
CA LYS A 252 -3.61 8.60 26.83
C LYS A 252 -4.24 8.29 28.19
N LYS A 253 -3.41 8.06 29.20
CA LYS A 253 -3.82 8.01 30.63
C LYS A 253 -3.48 9.27 31.42
N LEU A 254 -2.57 10.11 30.91
CA LEU A 254 -2.17 11.34 31.58
C LEU A 254 -3.35 12.31 31.63
N GLY A 255 -3.81 12.61 32.85
CA GLY A 255 -4.94 13.51 33.09
C GLY A 255 -6.31 12.86 32.89
N GLY A 256 -6.38 11.53 32.73
CA GLY A 256 -7.61 10.77 32.56
C GLY A 256 -7.45 9.66 31.52
N ASP A 257 -8.36 8.68 31.55
CA ASP A 257 -8.43 7.61 30.55
C ASP A 257 -9.12 8.12 29.28
N VAL A 258 -8.33 8.59 28.31
CA VAL A 258 -8.80 9.13 27.03
C VAL A 258 -8.69 8.05 25.97
N ARG A 259 -9.82 7.72 25.35
CA ARG A 259 -9.91 6.73 24.25
C ARG A 259 -9.79 7.38 22.87
N PRO A 260 -9.15 6.70 21.89
CA PRO A 260 -8.82 7.30 20.61
C PRO A 260 -10.04 7.42 19.68
N ILE A 261 -9.95 8.36 18.75
CA ILE A 261 -10.85 8.48 17.58
C ILE A 261 -9.98 8.30 16.35
N VAL A 262 -10.16 7.17 15.66
CA VAL A 262 -9.28 6.71 14.59
C VAL A 262 -10.01 6.80 13.26
N VAL A 263 -9.31 7.23 12.21
CA VAL A 263 -9.85 7.31 10.86
C VAL A 263 -8.96 6.56 9.87
N ASN A 264 -9.57 5.66 9.09
CA ASN A 264 -8.98 5.10 7.90
C ASN A 264 -9.54 5.79 6.67
N VAL A 265 -8.64 6.21 5.78
CA VAL A 265 -8.99 6.82 4.52
C VAL A 265 -8.43 5.97 3.39
N CYS A 266 -9.28 5.57 2.45
CA CYS A 266 -8.90 4.87 1.22
C CYS A 266 -9.38 5.65 -0.01
N ASN A 267 -9.01 5.16 -1.21
CA ASN A 267 -9.38 5.74 -2.50
C ASN A 267 -9.95 4.69 -3.48
N PHE A 268 -10.85 3.83 -2.98
CA PHE A 268 -11.53 2.82 -3.79
C PHE A 268 -12.49 3.48 -4.79
N ALA A 269 -12.74 2.80 -5.91
CA ALA A 269 -13.76 3.24 -6.86
C ALA A 269 -15.14 3.22 -6.19
N LYS A 270 -15.91 4.28 -6.36
CA LYS A 270 -17.30 4.34 -5.88
C LYS A 270 -18.20 3.61 -6.88
N GLY A 271 -18.99 2.65 -6.39
CA GLY A 271 -19.96 1.87 -7.16
C GLY A 271 -21.11 1.40 -6.27
N ASP A 272 -22.12 0.78 -6.88
CA ASP A 272 -23.28 0.20 -6.19
C ASP A 272 -23.60 -1.20 -6.74
N PRO A 273 -23.20 -2.28 -6.06
CA PRO A 273 -22.41 -2.31 -4.84
C PRO A 273 -20.94 -1.90 -5.07
N ALA A 274 -20.26 -1.45 -4.02
CA ALA A 274 -18.84 -1.13 -4.08
C ALA A 274 -17.98 -2.41 -4.10
N LEU A 275 -17.39 -2.72 -5.26
CA LEU A 275 -16.53 -3.89 -5.46
C LEU A 275 -15.05 -3.51 -5.42
N LEU A 276 -14.26 -4.28 -4.68
CA LEU A 276 -12.83 -4.09 -4.50
C LEU A 276 -12.04 -5.04 -5.41
N SER A 277 -10.88 -4.61 -5.89
CA SER A 277 -9.85 -5.57 -6.29
C SER A 277 -9.30 -6.29 -5.05
N PHE A 278 -8.54 -7.36 -5.24
CA PHE A 278 -7.85 -8.02 -4.13
C PHE A 278 -6.84 -7.07 -3.44
N ASP A 279 -6.14 -6.25 -4.21
CA ASP A 279 -5.23 -5.22 -3.67
C ASP A 279 -5.97 -4.13 -2.86
N ASP A 280 -7.17 -3.72 -3.28
CA ASP A 280 -7.99 -2.78 -2.51
C ASP A 280 -8.48 -3.41 -1.20
N ALA A 281 -8.90 -4.68 -1.23
CA ALA A 281 -9.26 -5.42 -0.02
C ALA A 281 -8.06 -5.58 0.93
N ARG A 282 -6.87 -5.87 0.38
CA ARG A 282 -5.62 -5.91 1.16
C ARG A 282 -5.26 -4.56 1.75
N THR A 283 -5.41 -3.48 0.98
CA THR A 283 -5.22 -2.09 1.47
C THR A 283 -6.17 -1.77 2.62
N LEU A 284 -7.42 -2.25 2.59
CA LEU A 284 -8.35 -2.10 3.70
C LEU A 284 -7.82 -2.76 4.98
N PHE A 285 -7.32 -3.99 4.88
CA PHE A 285 -6.71 -4.70 6.01
C PHE A 285 -5.43 -4.00 6.50
N HIS A 286 -4.58 -3.52 5.59
CA HIS A 286 -3.39 -2.73 5.91
C HIS A 286 -3.74 -1.53 6.80
N GLU A 287 -4.65 -0.67 6.33
CA GLU A 287 -5.05 0.50 7.11
C GLU A 287 -5.75 0.10 8.41
N PHE A 288 -6.47 -1.02 8.43
CA PHE A 288 -7.10 -1.51 9.64
C PHE A 288 -6.09 -2.03 10.67
N GLY A 289 -4.95 -2.57 10.25
CA GLY A 289 -3.84 -2.90 11.14
C GLY A 289 -3.23 -1.66 11.81
N HIS A 290 -3.07 -0.55 11.08
CA HIS A 290 -2.74 0.76 11.68
C HIS A 290 -3.84 1.21 12.66
N ALA A 291 -5.11 1.02 12.30
CA ALA A 291 -6.22 1.37 13.18
C ALA A 291 -6.21 0.54 14.47
N LEU A 292 -5.91 -0.75 14.41
CA LEU A 292 -5.73 -1.61 15.58
C LEU A 292 -4.60 -1.12 16.46
N HIS A 293 -3.46 -0.73 15.87
CA HIS A 293 -2.33 -0.17 16.61
C HIS A 293 -2.71 1.13 17.34
N GLN A 294 -3.57 1.97 16.74
CA GLN A 294 -4.12 3.15 17.40
C GLN A 294 -5.14 2.81 18.50
N MET A 295 -6.13 1.97 18.19
CA MET A 295 -7.27 1.65 19.06
C MET A 295 -6.85 0.90 20.33
N LEU A 296 -5.86 0.02 20.23
CA LEU A 296 -5.41 -0.83 21.33
C LEU A 296 -4.29 -0.21 22.18
N SER A 297 -3.81 0.99 21.82
CA SER A 297 -2.77 1.68 22.59
C SER A 297 -3.16 1.85 24.06
N ASP A 298 -2.23 1.58 24.97
CA ASP A 298 -2.48 1.63 26.41
C ASP A 298 -1.40 2.40 27.19
N VAL A 299 -1.01 3.56 26.67
CA VAL A 299 0.13 4.34 27.18
C VAL A 299 -0.28 5.49 28.11
N THR A 300 0.70 5.97 28.89
CA THR A 300 0.50 7.13 29.77
C THR A 300 0.49 8.44 28.99
N TYR A 301 1.46 8.65 28.09
CA TYR A 301 1.67 9.91 27.40
C TYR A 301 1.18 9.87 25.95
N GLU A 302 0.48 10.92 25.53
CA GLU A 302 -0.08 11.04 24.18
C GLU A 302 0.99 10.98 23.08
N SER A 303 2.18 11.52 23.35
CA SER A 303 3.30 11.62 22.41
C SER A 303 3.89 10.28 21.98
N ILE A 304 3.57 9.20 22.68
CA ILE A 304 4.01 7.83 22.38
C ILE A 304 2.81 6.90 22.12
N SER A 305 1.61 7.46 21.89
CA SER A 305 0.39 6.69 21.69
C SER A 305 0.28 6.15 20.26
N GLY A 306 -0.30 4.95 20.17
CA GLY A 306 -0.59 4.24 18.93
C GLY A 306 0.61 4.17 18.01
N THR A 307 0.46 4.67 16.79
CA THR A 307 1.48 4.62 15.74
C THR A 307 2.62 5.63 15.93
N SER A 308 2.80 6.18 17.13
CA SER A 308 3.93 7.06 17.49
C SER A 308 5.17 6.23 17.85
N VAL A 309 5.65 5.48 16.87
CA VAL A 309 6.79 4.55 16.93
C VAL A 309 7.80 4.89 15.83
N SER A 310 8.92 4.17 15.76
CA SER A 310 9.85 4.32 14.63
C SER A 310 9.13 4.01 13.31
N ARG A 311 9.51 4.71 12.24
CA ARG A 311 8.87 4.58 10.93
C ARG A 311 9.07 3.19 10.35
N ASP A 312 10.23 2.58 10.58
CA ASP A 312 10.53 1.20 10.15
C ASP A 312 9.95 0.09 11.03
N PHE A 313 9.17 0.46 12.06
CA PHE A 313 8.34 -0.44 12.86
C PHE A 313 6.85 -0.20 12.69
N VAL A 314 6.44 1.02 12.31
CA VAL A 314 5.02 1.38 12.22
C VAL A 314 4.24 0.54 11.23
N GLU A 315 4.90 0.06 10.16
CA GLU A 315 4.27 -0.76 9.13
C GLU A 315 4.11 -2.23 9.52
N LEU A 316 4.72 -2.68 10.63
CA LEU A 316 4.58 -4.07 11.07
C LEU A 316 3.11 -4.42 11.37
N PRO A 317 2.37 -3.69 12.23
CA PRO A 317 0.97 -4.01 12.48
C PRO A 317 0.06 -3.93 11.26
N SER A 318 0.30 -2.99 10.34
CA SER A 318 -0.50 -2.84 9.14
C SER A 318 -0.28 -4.00 8.18
N GLN A 319 0.96 -4.28 7.80
CA GLN A 319 1.28 -5.34 6.85
C GLN A 319 1.00 -6.74 7.43
N LEU A 320 1.27 -6.94 8.72
CA LEU A 320 0.91 -8.19 9.41
C LEU A 320 -0.60 -8.45 9.25
N PHE A 321 -1.45 -7.45 9.50
CA PHE A 321 -2.91 -7.63 9.41
C PHE A 321 -3.39 -7.96 7.99
N GLU A 322 -2.66 -7.59 6.92
CA GLU A 322 -2.97 -8.00 5.54
C GLU A 322 -3.11 -9.51 5.40
N HIS A 323 -2.28 -10.29 6.08
CA HIS A 323 -2.28 -11.74 5.98
C HIS A 323 -3.58 -12.40 6.46
N TRP A 324 -4.36 -11.73 7.32
CA TRP A 324 -5.66 -12.26 7.75
C TRP A 324 -6.70 -12.27 6.63
N LEU A 325 -6.55 -11.41 5.60
CA LEU A 325 -7.35 -11.52 4.40
C LEU A 325 -7.10 -12.83 3.67
N GLU A 326 -5.87 -13.36 3.72
CA GLU A 326 -5.48 -14.58 3.00
C GLU A 326 -5.77 -15.87 3.77
N VAL A 327 -6.18 -15.77 5.04
CA VAL A 327 -6.58 -16.96 5.82
C VAL A 327 -7.84 -17.56 5.18
N PRO A 328 -7.81 -18.84 4.72
CA PRO A 328 -8.88 -19.39 3.89
C PRO A 328 -10.28 -19.30 4.50
N GLU A 329 -10.40 -19.50 5.81
CA GLU A 329 -11.69 -19.43 6.50
C GLU A 329 -12.30 -18.01 6.56
N VAL A 330 -11.48 -16.97 6.44
CA VAL A 330 -11.95 -15.57 6.37
C VAL A 330 -12.59 -15.32 5.00
N LEU A 331 -11.88 -15.62 3.91
CA LEU A 331 -12.42 -15.47 2.56
C LEU A 331 -13.63 -16.38 2.31
N GLN A 332 -13.62 -17.62 2.80
CA GLN A 332 -14.78 -18.52 2.68
C GLN A 332 -16.05 -17.96 3.31
N LYS A 333 -15.91 -17.20 4.41
CA LYS A 333 -17.05 -16.61 5.13
C LYS A 333 -17.54 -15.31 4.52
N PHE A 334 -16.63 -14.45 4.05
CA PHE A 334 -16.95 -13.08 3.67
C PHE A 334 -16.93 -12.82 2.17
N ALA A 335 -16.10 -13.53 1.40
CA ALA A 335 -16.05 -13.37 -0.04
C ALA A 335 -17.27 -14.04 -0.68
N THR A 336 -18.31 -13.24 -0.89
CA THR A 336 -19.65 -13.65 -1.34
C THR A 336 -20.04 -12.83 -2.55
N HIS A 337 -20.60 -13.46 -3.57
CA HIS A 337 -20.94 -12.81 -4.82
C HIS A 337 -22.02 -11.73 -4.60
N ALA A 338 -21.78 -10.53 -5.12
CA ALA A 338 -22.64 -9.36 -4.96
C ALA A 338 -24.11 -9.61 -5.35
N GLU A 339 -24.34 -10.26 -6.50
CA GLU A 339 -25.71 -10.51 -6.97
C GLU A 339 -26.37 -11.77 -6.37
N THR A 340 -25.61 -12.87 -6.24
CA THR A 340 -26.19 -14.19 -5.92
C THR A 340 -26.09 -14.55 -4.43
N GLY A 341 -25.25 -13.83 -3.68
CA GLY A 341 -24.94 -14.12 -2.28
C GLY A 341 -24.15 -15.41 -2.06
N GLN A 342 -23.78 -16.15 -3.11
CA GLN A 342 -23.06 -17.41 -2.99
C GLN A 342 -21.60 -17.18 -2.57
N PRO A 343 -21.02 -18.08 -1.76
CA PRO A 343 -19.61 -17.98 -1.40
C PRO A 343 -18.71 -18.18 -2.62
N MET A 344 -17.50 -17.62 -2.54
CA MET A 344 -16.45 -17.86 -3.53
C MET A 344 -16.21 -19.36 -3.70
N PRO A 345 -16.18 -19.90 -4.93
CA PRO A 345 -15.86 -21.29 -5.16
C PRO A 345 -14.50 -21.66 -4.56
N ALA A 346 -14.42 -22.80 -3.88
CA ALA A 346 -13.19 -23.24 -3.22
C ALA A 346 -11.98 -23.35 -4.17
N ASP A 347 -12.23 -23.70 -5.43
CA ASP A 347 -11.19 -23.75 -6.46
C ASP A 347 -10.68 -22.35 -6.85
N MET A 348 -11.57 -21.36 -7.00
CA MET A 348 -11.20 -19.96 -7.22
C MET A 348 -10.38 -19.41 -6.06
N LEU A 349 -10.78 -19.69 -4.81
CA LEU A 349 -10.01 -19.32 -3.63
C LEU A 349 -8.60 -19.93 -3.65
N LYS A 350 -8.50 -21.21 -4.00
CA LYS A 350 -7.20 -21.88 -4.11
C LYS A 350 -6.31 -21.26 -5.19
N ARG A 351 -6.88 -20.93 -6.36
CA ARG A 351 -6.16 -20.25 -7.46
C ARG A 351 -5.70 -18.85 -7.05
N LEU A 352 -6.56 -18.09 -6.38
CA LEU A 352 -6.23 -16.77 -5.82
C LEU A 352 -5.02 -16.83 -4.88
N LEU A 353 -5.07 -17.71 -3.87
CA LEU A 353 -3.98 -17.84 -2.90
C LEU A 353 -2.70 -18.37 -3.55
N ALA A 354 -2.81 -19.28 -4.52
CA ALA A 354 -1.65 -19.79 -5.27
C ALA A 354 -0.99 -18.73 -6.17
N ALA A 355 -1.72 -17.67 -6.54
CA ALA A 355 -1.21 -16.54 -7.30
C ALA A 355 -0.60 -15.43 -6.41
N GLY A 356 -0.49 -15.63 -5.09
CA GLY A 356 -0.01 -14.59 -4.15
C GLY A 356 1.40 -14.07 -4.44
N THR A 357 2.25 -14.87 -5.10
CA THR A 357 3.61 -14.46 -5.52
C THR A 357 3.70 -14.05 -6.99
N TYR A 358 2.57 -13.91 -7.68
CA TYR A 358 2.52 -13.54 -9.09
C TYR A 358 3.04 -12.10 -9.31
N ASP A 359 3.85 -11.90 -10.35
CA ASP A 359 4.43 -10.60 -10.73
C ASP A 359 5.22 -9.89 -9.61
N MET A 360 5.71 -10.66 -8.62
CA MET A 360 6.45 -10.11 -7.48
C MET A 360 7.81 -9.53 -7.88
N GLY A 361 8.39 -9.95 -9.00
CA GLY A 361 9.55 -9.28 -9.60
C GLY A 361 9.24 -7.81 -9.90
N PHE A 362 8.14 -7.55 -10.62
CA PHE A 362 7.71 -6.20 -10.95
C PHE A 362 7.43 -5.35 -9.71
N SER A 363 6.54 -5.86 -8.83
CA SER A 363 6.07 -5.10 -7.66
C SER A 363 7.20 -4.76 -6.69
N THR A 364 8.19 -5.65 -6.58
CA THR A 364 9.39 -5.44 -5.74
C THR A 364 10.35 -4.44 -6.39
N VAL A 365 10.62 -4.55 -7.71
CA VAL A 365 11.52 -3.64 -8.42
C VAL A 365 11.01 -2.20 -8.38
N GLU A 366 9.74 -1.93 -8.71
CA GLU A 366 9.22 -0.55 -8.71
C GLU A 366 9.29 0.11 -7.32
N TYR A 367 9.12 -0.70 -6.27
CA TYR A 367 9.19 -0.26 -4.88
C TYR A 367 10.63 -0.01 -4.43
N VAL A 368 11.52 -1.00 -4.59
CA VAL A 368 12.91 -0.91 -4.12
C VAL A 368 13.65 0.20 -4.86
N ALA A 369 13.38 0.41 -6.14
CA ALA A 369 13.90 1.56 -6.88
C ALA A 369 13.49 2.90 -6.24
N SER A 370 12.24 3.01 -5.79
CA SER A 370 11.75 4.22 -5.10
C SER A 370 12.44 4.42 -3.74
N ALA A 371 12.62 3.34 -2.97
CA ALA A 371 13.28 3.37 -1.67
C ALA A 371 14.78 3.71 -1.77
N LEU A 372 15.48 3.15 -2.77
CA LEU A 372 16.89 3.45 -3.02
C LEU A 372 17.09 4.90 -3.46
N VAL A 373 16.25 5.42 -4.36
CA VAL A 373 16.32 6.83 -4.75
C VAL A 373 16.06 7.76 -3.56
N ASP A 374 15.08 7.45 -2.71
CA ASP A 374 14.84 8.20 -1.47
C ASP A 374 16.07 8.21 -0.55
N LEU A 375 16.67 7.05 -0.29
CA LEU A 375 17.87 6.95 0.55
C LEU A 375 19.04 7.76 -0.03
N GLU A 376 19.31 7.62 -1.32
CA GLU A 376 20.46 8.24 -1.99
C GLU A 376 20.27 9.75 -2.22
N PHE A 377 19.03 10.25 -2.29
CA PHE A 377 18.77 11.69 -2.27
C PHE A 377 19.13 12.36 -0.93
N HIS A 378 19.07 11.60 0.15
CA HIS A 378 19.30 12.09 1.51
C HIS A 378 20.67 11.70 2.07
N SER A 379 21.44 10.90 1.33
CA SER A 379 22.79 10.47 1.68
C SER A 379 23.82 11.38 1.00
N GLY A 380 24.70 12.00 1.78
CA GLY A 380 25.66 13.00 1.30
C GLY A 380 25.02 14.34 0.86
N ALA A 381 25.57 14.92 -0.21
CA ALA A 381 25.17 16.24 -0.69
C ALA A 381 23.86 16.19 -1.47
N ALA A 382 22.94 17.10 -1.16
CA ALA A 382 21.67 17.25 -1.84
C ALA A 382 21.88 17.58 -3.33
N PRO A 383 21.20 16.86 -4.26
CA PRO A 383 21.34 17.12 -5.68
C PRO A 383 20.67 18.44 -6.06
N SER A 384 21.38 19.26 -6.86
CA SER A 384 20.81 20.48 -7.45
C SER A 384 19.77 20.20 -8.53
N ASP A 385 19.87 19.05 -9.21
CA ASP A 385 18.86 18.53 -10.12
C ASP A 385 18.43 17.12 -9.67
N PRO A 386 17.31 17.01 -8.91
CA PRO A 386 16.80 15.73 -8.45
C PRO A 386 16.46 14.76 -9.59
N MET A 387 16.01 15.26 -10.75
CA MET A 387 15.62 14.39 -11.86
C MET A 387 16.85 13.77 -12.54
N ALA A 388 17.92 14.55 -12.71
CA ALA A 388 19.20 14.02 -13.19
C ALA A 388 19.79 12.99 -12.22
N LYS A 389 19.77 13.28 -10.90
CA LYS A 389 20.26 12.34 -9.88
C LYS A 389 19.43 11.06 -9.83
N GLN A 390 18.10 11.17 -9.96
CA GLN A 390 17.21 9.99 -10.07
C GLN A 390 17.63 9.11 -11.25
N ALA A 391 17.84 9.68 -12.43
CA ALA A 391 18.24 8.94 -13.62
C ALA A 391 19.61 8.26 -13.45
N GLU A 392 20.58 8.94 -12.85
CA GLU A 392 21.89 8.39 -12.51
C GLU A 392 21.78 7.17 -11.58
N ILE A 393 21.01 7.28 -10.50
CA ILE A 393 20.80 6.18 -9.54
C ILE A 393 20.16 4.97 -10.25
N LEU A 394 19.05 5.19 -10.97
CA LEU A 394 18.33 4.11 -11.65
C LEU A 394 19.18 3.42 -12.74
N ALA A 395 20.00 4.19 -13.46
CA ALA A 395 20.96 3.64 -14.41
C ALA A 395 22.03 2.79 -13.71
N GLY A 396 22.56 3.27 -12.58
CA GLY A 396 23.53 2.53 -11.76
C GLY A 396 22.98 1.20 -11.21
N LEU A 397 21.69 1.14 -10.90
CA LEU A 397 20.99 -0.08 -10.49
C LEU A 397 20.69 -1.03 -11.65
N GLY A 398 20.80 -0.56 -12.89
CA GLY A 398 20.38 -1.29 -14.08
C GLY A 398 18.89 -1.60 -14.05
N MET A 399 18.05 -0.58 -13.78
CA MET A 399 16.60 -0.68 -13.77
C MET A 399 16.07 -1.35 -15.05
N PRO A 400 15.17 -2.36 -14.97
CA PRO A 400 14.52 -2.94 -16.14
C PRO A 400 13.78 -1.89 -16.99
N HIS A 401 13.95 -1.94 -18.32
CA HIS A 401 13.42 -0.92 -19.24
C HIS A 401 11.90 -0.75 -19.17
N ALA A 402 11.15 -1.83 -18.98
CA ALA A 402 9.68 -1.78 -18.92
C ALA A 402 9.13 -1.40 -17.53
N ILE A 403 9.99 -1.05 -16.57
CA ILE A 403 9.58 -0.74 -15.19
C ILE A 403 10.02 0.68 -14.83
N ARG A 404 9.21 1.39 -14.05
CA ARG A 404 9.53 2.71 -13.47
C ARG A 404 9.41 2.63 -11.96
N MET A 405 9.90 3.66 -11.27
CA MET A 405 9.65 3.80 -9.84
C MET A 405 8.14 3.81 -9.57
N ARG A 406 7.73 3.17 -8.47
CA ARG A 406 6.35 3.21 -7.96
C ARG A 406 5.86 4.65 -7.74
N HIS A 407 6.77 5.54 -7.36
CA HIS A 407 6.55 6.98 -7.26
C HIS A 407 7.71 7.75 -7.89
N ALA A 408 7.46 8.48 -8.99
CA ALA A 408 8.47 9.41 -9.53
C ALA A 408 8.67 10.60 -8.58
N THR A 409 9.89 11.17 -8.51
CA THR A 409 10.26 12.26 -7.58
C THR A 409 9.19 13.38 -7.46
N PRO A 410 8.67 13.97 -8.55
CA PRO A 410 7.77 15.13 -8.43
C PRO A 410 6.38 14.80 -7.87
N GLN A 411 6.06 13.51 -7.77
CA GLN A 411 4.80 13.01 -7.23
C GLN A 411 4.99 12.06 -6.05
N PHE A 412 6.20 12.03 -5.47
CA PHE A 412 6.55 11.14 -4.37
C PHE A 412 6.12 11.74 -3.03
N ALA A 413 4.80 11.81 -2.80
CA ALA A 413 4.20 12.44 -1.63
C ALA A 413 4.76 11.91 -0.30
N HIS A 414 4.99 10.60 -0.16
CA HIS A 414 5.59 9.99 1.04
C HIS A 414 6.88 10.73 1.48
N VAL A 415 7.72 11.10 0.53
CA VAL A 415 9.03 11.70 0.77
C VAL A 415 8.98 13.23 0.80
N PHE A 416 8.14 13.87 -0.03
CA PHE A 416 8.20 15.32 -0.24
C PHE A 416 7.00 16.10 0.32
N SER A 417 5.90 15.47 0.74
CA SER A 417 4.74 16.16 1.33
C SER A 417 4.74 16.17 2.87
N GLY A 418 5.93 16.05 3.46
CA GLY A 418 6.18 15.96 4.90
C GLY A 418 7.47 15.17 5.19
N ASP A 419 7.82 15.02 6.46
CA ASP A 419 9.03 14.31 6.91
C ASP A 419 8.73 12.89 7.45
N GLY A 420 7.53 12.38 7.17
CA GLY A 420 7.08 11.07 7.63
C GLY A 420 7.94 9.93 7.08
N TYR A 421 8.22 9.93 5.78
CA TYR A 421 8.99 8.88 5.08
C TYR A 421 10.21 9.42 4.32
N SER A 422 10.65 10.65 4.56
CA SER A 422 11.89 11.17 3.96
C SER A 422 13.11 10.40 4.49
N SER A 423 13.90 9.78 3.61
CA SER A 423 14.94 8.80 3.98
C SER A 423 14.40 7.62 4.80
N ALA A 424 13.13 7.29 4.60
CA ALA A 424 12.42 6.26 5.35
C ALA A 424 11.38 5.53 4.49
N TYR A 425 11.40 5.66 3.16
CA TYR A 425 10.52 4.85 2.33
C TYR A 425 10.90 3.35 2.37
N TYR A 426 12.14 3.02 2.75
CA TYR A 426 12.59 1.64 3.01
C TYR A 426 11.80 0.94 4.11
N SER A 427 11.15 1.71 5.01
CA SER A 427 10.46 1.22 6.19
C SER A 427 9.41 0.15 5.90
N TYR A 428 8.71 0.20 4.76
CA TYR A 428 7.79 -0.87 4.36
C TYR A 428 8.51 -2.22 4.19
N MET A 429 9.68 -2.22 3.56
CA MET A 429 10.46 -3.46 3.37
C MET A 429 11.07 -3.93 4.68
N TRP A 430 11.49 -3.01 5.53
CA TRP A 430 12.03 -3.35 6.86
C TRP A 430 10.97 -4.02 7.74
N SER A 431 9.77 -3.45 7.76
CA SER A 431 8.61 -4.02 8.45
C SER A 431 8.13 -5.33 7.82
N GLU A 432 8.25 -5.49 6.50
CA GLU A 432 7.89 -6.74 5.82
C GLU A 432 8.86 -7.90 6.12
N VAL A 433 10.08 -7.61 6.58
CA VAL A 433 10.93 -8.67 7.15
C VAL A 433 10.36 -9.16 8.49
N MET A 434 9.72 -8.26 9.25
CA MET A 434 9.11 -8.55 10.54
C MET A 434 7.71 -9.19 10.42
N ASP A 435 6.86 -8.77 9.49
CA ASP A 435 5.51 -9.29 9.36
C ASP A 435 5.49 -10.76 8.90
N ALA A 436 6.32 -11.16 7.93
CA ALA A 436 6.39 -12.51 7.40
C ALA A 436 6.89 -13.47 8.48
N ASP A 437 7.80 -12.99 9.32
CA ASP A 437 8.29 -13.72 10.48
C ASP A 437 7.25 -13.82 11.60
N ALA A 438 6.44 -12.77 11.80
CA ALA A 438 5.33 -12.76 12.75
C ALA A 438 4.20 -13.69 12.32
N LEU A 439 3.80 -13.68 11.04
CA LEU A 439 2.82 -14.59 10.47
C LEU A 439 3.26 -16.04 10.65
N ALA A 440 4.52 -16.37 10.33
CA ALA A 440 5.05 -17.71 10.52
C ALA A 440 4.95 -18.20 11.99
N ALA A 441 4.94 -17.29 12.96
CA ALA A 441 4.72 -17.64 14.36
C ALA A 441 3.27 -18.02 14.65
N PHE A 442 2.31 -17.31 14.06
CA PHE A 442 0.90 -17.69 14.12
C PHE A 442 0.64 -19.02 13.41
N GLU A 443 1.20 -19.22 12.21
CA GLU A 443 1.06 -20.48 11.45
C GLU A 443 1.62 -21.70 12.21
N ALA A 444 2.70 -21.51 12.96
CA ALA A 444 3.31 -22.57 13.76
C ALA A 444 2.60 -22.82 15.11
N ALA A 445 1.73 -21.90 15.55
CA ALA A 445 1.01 -22.02 16.81
C ALA A 445 -0.15 -23.01 16.71
N ALA A 446 -0.56 -23.59 17.86
CA ALA A 446 -1.60 -24.62 17.87
C ALA A 446 -2.97 -24.09 17.42
N GLY A 447 -3.28 -22.82 17.72
CA GLY A 447 -4.48 -22.14 17.23
C GLY A 447 -4.37 -21.52 15.83
N GLY A 448 -3.23 -21.71 15.14
CA GLY A 448 -2.98 -21.15 13.81
C GLY A 448 -3.09 -19.61 13.77
N ALA A 449 -3.68 -19.09 12.69
CA ALA A 449 -3.86 -17.65 12.47
C ALA A 449 -4.65 -16.92 13.58
N PHE A 450 -5.35 -17.64 14.44
CA PHE A 450 -6.16 -17.09 15.54
C PHE A 450 -5.74 -17.63 16.91
N ASP A 451 -4.48 -18.02 17.05
CA ASP A 451 -3.96 -18.50 18.33
C ASP A 451 -4.04 -17.40 19.42
N PRO A 452 -4.72 -17.68 20.55
CA PRO A 452 -4.99 -16.66 21.57
C PRO A 452 -3.74 -16.23 22.34
N GLU A 453 -2.74 -17.10 22.49
CA GLU A 453 -1.48 -16.76 23.16
C GLU A 453 -0.67 -15.81 22.27
N MET A 454 -0.56 -16.13 20.98
CA MET A 454 0.10 -15.26 20.01
C MET A 454 -0.60 -13.91 19.85
N ALA A 455 -1.93 -13.89 19.80
CA ALA A 455 -2.70 -12.64 19.75
C ALA A 455 -2.48 -11.78 21.00
N THR A 456 -2.46 -12.40 22.20
CA THR A 456 -2.18 -11.70 23.46
C THR A 456 -0.77 -11.10 23.47
N ARG A 457 0.23 -11.83 22.95
CA ARG A 457 1.61 -11.33 22.85
C ARG A 457 1.73 -10.19 21.85
N LEU A 458 1.07 -10.30 20.69
CA LEU A 458 1.02 -9.25 19.68
C LEU A 458 0.38 -7.98 20.26
N GLU A 459 -0.75 -8.10 20.95
CA GLU A 459 -1.39 -6.96 21.62
C GLU A 459 -0.46 -6.35 22.66
N THR A 460 0.03 -7.15 23.60
CA THR A 460 0.82 -6.66 24.75
C THR A 460 2.11 -5.95 24.34
N HIS A 461 2.81 -6.51 23.36
CA HIS A 461 4.16 -6.05 23.02
C HIS A 461 4.21 -5.12 21.81
N ILE A 462 3.22 -5.16 20.93
CA ILE A 462 3.21 -4.33 19.72
C ILE A 462 2.06 -3.33 19.79
N LEU A 463 0.81 -3.80 19.75
CA LEU A 463 -0.36 -2.91 19.54
C LEU A 463 -0.65 -1.99 20.74
N SER A 464 -0.49 -2.46 21.97
CA SER A 464 -0.76 -1.65 23.17
C SER A 464 0.43 -0.80 23.60
N ALA A 465 1.63 -1.15 23.16
CA ALA A 465 2.88 -0.59 23.67
C ALA A 465 3.15 0.82 23.15
N GLY A 466 2.72 1.15 21.93
CA GLY A 466 3.12 2.38 21.25
C GLY A 466 4.63 2.62 21.33
N GLY A 467 5.05 3.88 21.43
CA GLY A 467 6.47 4.27 21.59
C GLY A 467 7.02 4.13 23.02
N SER A 468 6.51 3.19 23.83
CA SER A 468 6.90 3.08 25.25
C SER A 468 8.27 2.43 25.50
N LYS A 469 8.80 1.70 24.52
CA LYS A 469 10.13 1.06 24.55
C LYS A 469 10.76 1.09 23.17
N ASP A 470 12.04 0.71 23.10
CA ASP A 470 12.71 0.52 21.82
C ASP A 470 12.00 -0.57 20.98
N PRO A 471 11.75 -0.34 19.68
CA PRO A 471 11.06 -1.29 18.82
C PRO A 471 11.71 -2.69 18.74
N GLU A 472 13.04 -2.78 18.84
CA GLU A 472 13.75 -4.06 18.83
C GLU A 472 13.42 -4.85 20.10
N GLU A 473 13.36 -4.19 21.26
CA GLU A 473 12.95 -4.82 22.52
C GLU A 473 11.51 -5.31 22.46
N LEU A 474 10.61 -4.52 21.87
CA LEU A 474 9.20 -4.88 21.69
C LEU A 474 9.05 -6.10 20.78
N TYR A 475 9.73 -6.10 19.64
CA TYR A 475 9.71 -7.23 18.71
C TYR A 475 10.33 -8.49 19.32
N MET A 476 11.46 -8.37 20.03
CA MET A 476 12.09 -9.46 20.75
C MET A 476 11.18 -10.05 21.84
N ALA A 477 10.41 -9.22 22.56
CA ALA A 477 9.43 -9.71 23.53
C ALA A 477 8.29 -10.49 22.85
N PHE A 478 7.84 -10.01 21.68
CA PHE A 478 6.80 -10.67 20.88
C PHE A 478 7.27 -11.97 20.22
N ARG A 479 8.47 -12.00 19.63
CA ARG A 479 8.94 -13.12 18.78
C ARG A 479 10.03 -13.98 19.40
N GLY A 480 10.78 -13.45 20.35
CA GLY A 480 11.94 -14.08 20.95
C GLY A 480 13.22 -13.99 20.10
N ARG A 481 13.14 -13.46 18.87
CA ARG A 481 14.27 -13.26 17.96
C ARG A 481 13.96 -12.16 16.94
N MET A 482 15.01 -11.57 16.38
CA MET A 482 14.89 -10.73 15.18
C MET A 482 14.80 -11.59 13.91
N PRO A 483 14.09 -11.12 12.88
CA PRO A 483 13.96 -11.82 11.60
C PRO A 483 15.16 -11.55 10.69
N GLY A 484 15.26 -12.34 9.61
CA GLY A 484 16.24 -12.12 8.53
C GLY A 484 15.54 -11.98 7.18
N VAL A 485 16.22 -11.35 6.22
CA VAL A 485 15.71 -11.06 4.86
C VAL A 485 15.19 -12.31 4.11
N GLN A 486 15.62 -13.50 4.51
CA GLN A 486 15.21 -14.78 3.92
C GLN A 486 13.72 -15.05 4.07
N ALA A 487 13.10 -14.61 5.18
CA ALA A 487 11.66 -14.76 5.39
C ALA A 487 10.87 -13.95 4.36
N LEU A 488 11.26 -12.70 4.17
CA LEU A 488 10.74 -11.80 3.14
C LEU A 488 10.92 -12.39 1.73
N LEU A 489 12.14 -12.81 1.36
CA LEU A 489 12.41 -13.36 0.04
C LEU A 489 11.54 -14.59 -0.25
N LYS A 490 11.35 -15.46 0.74
CA LYS A 490 10.45 -16.61 0.63
C LYS A 490 8.99 -16.16 0.44
N GLY A 491 8.51 -15.20 1.24
CA GLY A 491 7.15 -14.66 1.13
C GLY A 491 6.86 -14.03 -0.24
N ARG A 492 7.88 -13.43 -0.87
CA ARG A 492 7.79 -12.84 -2.21
C ARG A 492 8.04 -13.83 -3.36
N GLY A 493 8.38 -15.09 -3.08
CA GLY A 493 8.77 -16.06 -4.11
C GLY A 493 10.10 -15.72 -4.81
N LEU A 494 11.00 -15.01 -4.12
CA LEU A 494 12.28 -14.49 -4.61
C LEU A 494 13.51 -15.16 -3.95
N SER A 495 13.29 -16.30 -3.26
CA SER A 495 14.33 -17.04 -2.53
C SER A 495 15.18 -17.97 -3.38
#